data_AF-A0A914RG42-F1
#
_entry.id   AF-A0A914RG42-F1
#
_cell.length_a   1.000
_cell.length_b   1.000
_cell.length_c   1.000
_cell.angle_alpha   90.00
_cell.angle_beta   90.00
_cell.angle_gamma   90.00
#
_symmetry.space_group_name_H-M   'P 1'
#
loop_
_entity.id
_entity.type
_entity.pdbx_description
1 polymer ?
#
loop_
_entity_poly.entity_id
_entity_poly.type
_entity_poly.pdbx_seq_one_letter_code
_entity_poly.pdbx_strand_id
1 'polypeptide(L)'
;MLLSAFLNFFLLTVIHDIVPRQPLPDLVFMVIPQQRWAWAVGDVLSTVSSVVGFICVFMHKERVVVLRRVLLLGAIMYGLRAVVLGVTFLPPSFHNRDDICQPQVNRTAMYAMEVATR
;
A
#
# COMPACT_ATOMS: atom_id res chain seq x y z
N MET A 1 8.77 4.66 13.63
CA MET A 1 8.55 4.81 12.18
C MET A 1 9.24 3.71 11.37
N LEU A 2 10.54 3.46 11.54
CA LEU A 2 11.24 2.41 10.78
C LEU A 2 10.64 1.01 11.01
N LEU A 3 10.41 0.63 12.27
CA LEU A 3 9.79 -0.66 12.61
C LEU A 3 8.37 -0.79 12.03
N SER A 4 7.53 0.24 12.17
CA SER A 4 6.16 0.25 11.63
C SER A 4 6.15 0.22 10.10
N ALA A 5 7.13 0.87 9.45
CA ALA A 5 7.27 0.84 8.00
C ALA A 5 7.68 -0.57 7.53
N PHE A 6 8.68 -1.18 8.18
CA PHE A 6 9.10 -2.55 7.88
C PHE A 6 7.95 -3.54 8.04
N LEU A 7 7.21 -3.47 9.16
CA LEU A 7 6.05 -4.32 9.39
C LEU A 7 4.98 -4.14 8.32
N ASN A 8 4.68 -2.89 7.93
CA ASN A 8 3.72 -2.60 6.88
C ASN A 8 4.15 -3.16 5.51
N PHE A 9 5.43 -3.04 5.14
CA PHE A 9 5.96 -3.64 3.91
C PHE A 9 5.91 -5.16 3.94
N PHE A 10 6.33 -5.76 5.05
CA PHE A 10 6.31 -7.20 5.23
C PHE A 10 4.88 -7.76 5.10
N LEU A 11 3.91 -7.19 5.84
CA LEU A 11 2.52 -7.62 5.74
C LEU A 11 1.96 -7.44 4.33
N LEU A 12 2.25 -6.31 3.67
CA LEU A 12 1.78 -6.08 2.30
C LEU A 12 2.28 -7.18 1.34
N THR A 13 3.55 -7.58 1.45
CA THR A 13 4.10 -8.66 0.61
C THR A 13 3.47 -10.01 0.91
N VAL A 14 3.25 -10.34 2.19
CA VAL A 14 2.65 -11.60 2.60
C VAL A 14 1.19 -11.70 2.14
N ILE A 15 0.41 -10.63 2.34
CA ILE A 15 -1.00 -10.59 1.95
C ILE A 15 -1.14 -10.71 0.43
N HIS A 16 -0.28 -10.06 -0.35
CA HIS A 16 -0.33 -10.14 -1.81
C HIS A 16 0.02 -11.55 -2.36
N ASP A 17 0.71 -12.39 -1.58
CA ASP A 17 1.00 -13.78 -1.95
C ASP A 17 -0.18 -14.72 -1.59
N ILE A 18 -0.83 -14.46 -0.45
CA ILE A 18 -1.90 -15.32 0.11
C ILE A 18 -3.29 -15.00 -0.46
N VAL A 19 -3.60 -13.73 -0.73
CA VAL A 19 -4.98 -13.30 -1.02
C VAL A 19 -5.39 -13.63 -2.46
N PRO A 20 -6.57 -14.25 -2.67
CA PRO A 20 -7.09 -14.52 -4.00
C PRO A 20 -7.33 -13.22 -4.78
N ARG A 21 -7.00 -13.24 -6.07
CA ARG A 21 -7.03 -12.05 -6.95
C ARG A 21 -8.42 -11.64 -7.44
N GLN A 22 -9.47 -12.23 -6.89
CA GLN A 22 -10.83 -11.86 -7.27
C GLN A 22 -11.13 -10.46 -6.73
N PRO A 23 -11.70 -9.57 -7.55
CA PRO A 23 -12.00 -8.22 -7.13
C PRO A 23 -13.03 -8.22 -6.01
N LEU A 24 -12.85 -7.32 -5.04
CA LEU A 24 -13.81 -7.19 -3.95
C LEU A 24 -15.16 -6.71 -4.50
N PRO A 25 -16.29 -7.36 -4.15
CA PRO A 25 -17.62 -6.92 -4.56
C PRO A 25 -18.03 -5.71 -3.71
N ASP A 26 -17.40 -4.56 -3.99
CA ASP A 26 -17.71 -3.31 -3.29
C ASP A 26 -19.02 -2.72 -3.83
N LEU A 27 -19.91 -2.30 -2.92
CA LEU A 27 -21.19 -1.66 -3.26
C LEU A 27 -21.00 -0.44 -4.18
N VAL A 28 -19.93 0.33 -3.97
CA VAL A 28 -19.63 1.52 -4.77
C VAL A 28 -19.35 1.15 -6.23
N PHE A 29 -18.63 0.04 -6.50
CA PHE A 29 -18.34 -0.41 -7.86
C PHE A 29 -19.54 -1.06 -8.54
N MET A 30 -20.61 -1.38 -7.80
CA MET A 30 -21.89 -1.76 -8.40
C MET A 30 -22.69 -0.55 -8.91
N VAL A 31 -22.50 0.63 -8.30
CA VAL A 31 -23.23 1.86 -8.66
C VAL A 31 -22.44 2.73 -9.63
N ILE A 32 -21.12 2.79 -9.48
CA ILE A 32 -20.24 3.67 -10.26
C ILE A 32 -19.18 2.81 -10.95
N PRO A 33 -19.10 2.83 -12.29
CA PRO A 33 -18.08 2.07 -13.01
C PRO A 33 -16.69 2.61 -12.71
N GLN A 34 -15.71 1.70 -12.68
CA GLN A 34 -14.33 2.01 -12.32
C GLN A 34 -13.70 3.06 -13.26
N GLN A 35 -13.36 4.23 -12.70
CA GLN A 35 -12.81 5.36 -13.44
C GLN A 35 -11.27 5.30 -13.46
N ARG A 36 -10.67 5.13 -14.65
CA ARG A 36 -9.20 5.05 -14.79
C ARG A 36 -8.48 6.37 -14.51
N TRP A 37 -9.12 7.51 -14.79
CA TRP A 37 -8.53 8.84 -14.58
C TRP A 37 -8.40 9.21 -13.09
N ALA A 38 -9.29 8.67 -12.25
CA ALA A 38 -9.32 8.98 -10.82
C ALA A 38 -8.03 8.55 -10.10
N TRP A 39 -7.40 7.46 -10.55
CA TRP A 39 -6.13 7.01 -10.00
C TRP A 39 -5.00 8.01 -10.26
N ALA A 40 -4.85 8.47 -11.51
CA ALA A 40 -3.83 9.45 -11.87
C ALA A 40 -4.02 10.79 -11.12
N VAL A 41 -5.27 11.24 -10.98
CA VAL A 41 -5.59 12.44 -10.18
C VAL A 41 -5.24 12.23 -8.71
N GLY A 42 -5.51 11.05 -8.15
CA GLY A 42 -5.14 10.70 -6.78
C GLY A 42 -3.63 10.76 -6.54
N ASP A 43 -2.82 10.24 -7.47
CA ASP A 43 -1.36 10.28 -7.37
C ASP A 43 -0.82 11.72 -7.43
N VAL A 44 -1.40 12.56 -8.30
CA VAL A 44 -1.04 13.98 -8.39
C VAL A 44 -1.39 14.72 -7.10
N LEU A 45 -2.62 14.55 -6.60
CA LEU A 45 -3.06 15.21 -5.36
C LEU A 45 -2.23 14.78 -4.15
N SER A 46 -1.92 13.48 -4.04
CA SER A 46 -1.08 12.94 -2.98
C SER A 46 0.35 13.50 -3.04
N THR A 47 0.90 13.63 -4.24
CA THR A 47 2.24 14.20 -4.45
C THR A 47 2.26 15.69 -4.09
N VAL A 48 1.28 16.47 -4.55
CA VAL A 48 1.16 17.90 -4.21
C VAL A 48 1.02 18.09 -2.71
N SER A 49 0.14 17.33 -2.05
CA SER A 49 -0.02 17.38 -0.59
C SER A 49 1.27 17.04 0.15
N SER A 50 2.02 16.05 -0.34
CA SER A 50 3.30 15.66 0.25
C SER A 50 4.33 16.77 0.13
N VAL A 51 4.46 17.39 -1.05
CA VAL A 51 5.39 18.50 -1.31
C VAL A 51 5.07 19.71 -0.42
N VAL A 52 3.80 20.12 -0.35
CA VAL A 52 3.36 21.22 0.52
C VAL A 52 3.64 20.89 1.99
N GLY A 53 3.36 19.66 2.42
CA GLY A 53 3.67 19.18 3.76
C GLY A 53 5.16 19.29 4.11
N PHE A 54 6.05 18.87 3.20
CA PHE A 54 7.49 19.03 3.38
C PHE A 54 7.90 20.50 3.47
N ILE A 55 7.41 21.37 2.59
CA ILE A 55 7.70 22.81 2.62
C ILE A 55 7.26 23.42 3.96
N CYS A 56 6.06 23.08 4.47
CA CYS A 56 5.59 23.55 5.76
C CYS A 56 6.52 23.12 6.91
N VAL A 57 6.97 21.86 6.91
CA VAL A 57 7.93 21.35 7.91
C VAL A 57 9.29 22.07 7.78
N PHE A 58 9.72 22.44 6.57
CA PHE A 58 10.94 23.21 6.25
C PHE A 58 10.80 24.73 6.41
N MET A 59 9.60 25.29 6.59
CA MET A 59 9.38 26.72 6.97
C MET A 59 9.00 26.98 8.44
N HIS A 60 8.44 26.01 9.17
CA HIS A 60 8.21 26.08 10.62
C HIS A 60 9.43 26.34 11.57
N LYS A 61 9.40 27.43 12.34
CA LYS A 61 10.46 27.85 13.28
C LYS A 61 10.99 26.73 14.22
N GLU A 62 10.08 25.99 14.86
CA GLU A 62 10.41 24.89 15.78
C GLU A 62 10.54 23.53 15.05
N ARG A 63 11.59 23.38 14.22
CA ARG A 63 11.83 22.21 13.35
C ARG A 63 11.74 20.88 14.07
N VAL A 64 12.39 20.78 15.23
CA VAL A 64 12.59 19.53 15.96
C VAL A 64 11.29 19.06 16.62
N VAL A 65 10.50 20.00 17.15
CA VAL A 65 9.21 19.69 17.80
C VAL A 65 8.20 19.19 16.77
N VAL A 66 8.12 19.84 15.61
CA VAL A 66 7.23 19.41 14.51
C VAL A 66 7.68 18.08 13.94
N LEU A 67 8.97 17.88 13.68
CA LEU A 67 9.49 16.62 13.18
C LEU A 67 9.16 15.45 14.14
N ARG A 68 9.33 15.66 15.46
CA ARG A 68 8.98 14.63 16.46
C ARG A 68 7.49 14.28 16.41
N ARG A 69 6.60 15.26 16.27
CA ARG A 69 5.14 15.03 16.17
C ARG A 69 4.78 14.27 14.89
N VAL A 70 5.33 14.68 13.75
CA VAL A 70 5.07 14.04 12.45
C VAL A 70 5.60 12.60 12.43
N LEU A 71 6.78 12.35 12.99
CA LEU A 71 7.35 11.00 13.10
C LEU A 71 6.50 10.07 13.98
N LEU A 72 5.94 10.58 15.10
CA LEU A 72 5.06 9.81 15.97
C LEU A 72 3.71 9.51 15.29
N LEU A 73 3.07 10.53 14.69
CA LEU A 73 1.82 10.36 13.94
C LEU A 73 1.99 9.38 12.78
N GLY A 74 3.08 9.51 12.02
CA GLY A 74 3.43 8.58 10.96
C GLY A 74 3.59 7.16 11.49
N ALA A 75 4.33 6.96 12.57
CA ALA A 75 4.51 5.63 13.17
C ALA A 75 3.18 4.98 13.58
N ILE A 76 2.26 5.75 14.20
CA ILE A 76 0.94 5.25 14.61
C ILE A 76 0.09 4.89 13.39
N MET A 77 0.03 5.77 12.38
CA MET A 77 -0.78 5.55 11.18
C MET A 77 -0.29 4.32 10.38
N TYR A 78 1.02 4.18 10.18
CA TYR A 78 1.59 2.99 9.53
C TYR A 78 1.41 1.72 10.37
N GLY A 79 1.45 1.83 11.71
CA GLY A 79 1.15 0.72 12.60
C GLY A 79 -0.30 0.25 12.47
N LEU A 80 -1.26 1.17 12.53
CA LEU A 80 -2.68 0.87 12.35
C LEU A 80 -2.95 0.24 10.98
N ARG A 81 -2.32 0.77 9.92
CA ARG A 81 -2.44 0.21 8.57
C ARG A 81 -2.01 -1.25 8.53
N ALA A 82 -0.86 -1.58 9.13
CA ALA A 82 -0.39 -2.95 9.21
C ALA A 82 -1.40 -3.84 9.97
N VAL A 83 -1.93 -3.38 11.11
CA VAL A 83 -2.93 -4.13 11.88
C VAL A 83 -4.20 -4.40 11.05
N VAL A 84 -4.77 -3.38 10.40
CA VAL A 84 -5.98 -3.54 9.59
C VAL A 84 -5.73 -4.48 8.41
N LEU A 85 -4.62 -4.31 7.69
CA LEU A 85 -4.25 -5.19 6.57
C LEU A 85 -4.12 -6.65 7.01
N GLY A 86 -3.51 -6.90 8.18
CA GLY A 86 -3.35 -8.25 8.72
C GLY A 86 -4.66 -8.91 9.15
N VAL A 87 -5.67 -8.12 9.53
CA VAL A 87 -6.98 -8.64 9.97
C VAL A 87 -7.94 -8.82 8.80
N THR A 88 -7.99 -7.87 7.86
CA THR A 88 -9.05 -7.82 6.84
C THR A 88 -8.67 -8.42 5.49
N PHE A 89 -7.40 -8.76 5.25
CA PHE A 89 -6.92 -9.41 4.01
C PHE A 89 -7.52 -8.81 2.73
N LEU A 90 -7.46 -7.48 2.59
CA LEU A 90 -8.21 -6.77 1.54
C LEU A 90 -7.71 -7.17 0.13
N PRO A 91 -8.56 -7.78 -0.72
CA PRO A 91 -8.19 -8.15 -2.08
C PRO A 91 -8.12 -6.92 -2.99
N PRO A 92 -7.48 -7.05 -4.17
CA PRO A 92 -7.35 -5.93 -5.10
C PRO A 92 -8.72 -5.45 -5.61
N SER A 93 -8.91 -4.14 -5.72
CA SER A 93 -10.16 -3.53 -6.21
C SER A 93 -10.26 -3.41 -7.73
N PHE A 94 -9.32 -3.97 -8.50
CA PHE A 94 -9.27 -3.82 -9.96
C PHE A 94 -9.89 -5.03 -10.66
N HIS A 95 -10.85 -4.77 -11.56
CA HIS A 95 -11.44 -5.81 -12.40
C HIS A 95 -10.54 -6.20 -13.59
N ASN A 96 -9.86 -5.22 -14.21
CA ASN A 96 -8.92 -5.43 -15.34
C ASN A 96 -7.46 -5.32 -14.86
N ARG A 97 -6.99 -6.33 -14.13
CA ARG A 97 -5.66 -6.34 -13.50
C ARG A 97 -4.53 -6.51 -14.52
N ASP A 98 -4.76 -7.28 -15.58
CA ASP A 98 -3.72 -7.75 -16.51
C ASP A 98 -3.19 -6.64 -17.42
N ASP A 99 -3.96 -5.56 -17.62
CA ASP A 99 -3.53 -4.38 -18.38
C ASP A 99 -2.56 -3.48 -17.58
N ILE A 100 -2.49 -3.66 -16.26
CA ILE A 100 -1.85 -2.71 -15.31
C ILE A 100 -0.73 -3.40 -14.51
N CYS A 101 -0.91 -4.67 -14.14
CA CYS A 101 -0.01 -5.41 -13.27
C CYS A 101 0.75 -6.51 -14.02
N GLN A 102 1.99 -6.76 -13.60
CA GLN A 102 2.72 -7.96 -14.01
C GLN A 102 2.03 -9.24 -13.50
N PRO A 103 2.07 -10.34 -14.28
CA PRO A 103 1.56 -11.63 -13.85
C PRO A 103 2.33 -12.13 -12.63
N GLN A 104 1.68 -12.93 -11.78
CA GLN A 104 2.36 -13.52 -10.64
C GLN A 104 3.42 -14.50 -11.12
N VAL A 105 4.63 -14.38 -10.59
CA VAL A 105 5.65 -15.40 -10.78
C VAL A 105 5.19 -16.63 -9.99
N ASN A 106 5.04 -17.77 -10.66
CA ASN A 106 4.55 -19.01 -10.06
C ASN A 106 5.66 -19.61 -9.18
N ARG A 107 5.85 -19.05 -7.98
CA ARG A 107 6.94 -19.43 -7.06
C ARG A 107 6.92 -20.92 -6.73
N THR A 108 5.75 -21.58 -6.83
CA THR A 108 5.57 -23.05 -6.86
C THR A 108 6.61 -23.79 -7.67
N ALA A 109 6.94 -23.32 -8.86
CA ALA A 109 7.94 -23.98 -9.69
C ALA A 109 9.38 -23.70 -9.21
N MET A 110 9.65 -22.49 -8.68
CA MET A 110 10.99 -22.07 -8.31
C MET A 110 11.48 -22.77 -7.02
N TYR A 111 10.66 -22.80 -5.96
CA TYR A 111 11.04 -23.53 -4.73
C TYR A 111 10.97 -25.04 -4.89
N ALA A 112 10.07 -25.58 -5.72
CA ALA A 112 10.07 -27.01 -6.04
C ALA A 112 11.31 -27.41 -6.85
N MET A 113 11.79 -26.57 -7.77
CA MET A 113 13.00 -26.82 -8.55
C MET A 113 14.27 -26.67 -7.70
N GLU A 114 14.31 -25.74 -6.74
CA GLU A 114 15.43 -25.57 -5.81
C GLU A 114 15.52 -26.69 -4.77
N VAL A 115 14.37 -27.29 -4.39
CA VAL A 115 14.31 -28.48 -3.52
C VAL A 115 14.54 -29.79 -4.31
N ALA A 116 14.12 -29.89 -5.57
CA ALA A 116 14.32 -31.07 -6.42
C ALA A 116 15.75 -31.18 -6.99
N THR A 117 16.54 -30.11 -6.94
CA THR A 117 17.95 -30.08 -7.37
C THR A 117 18.92 -30.35 -6.20
N ARG A 118 18.40 -30.54 -4.98
CA ARG A 118 19.20 -30.84 -3.78
C ARG A 118 19.06 -32.28 -3.34
#